data_AF-A0A938LKK6-F1
#
_entry.id   AF-A0A938LKK6-F1
#
_cell.length_a   1.000
_cell.length_b   1.000
_cell.length_c   1.000
_cell.angle_alpha   90.00
_cell.angle_beta   90.00
_cell.angle_gamma   90.00
#
_symmetry.space_group_name_H-M   'P 1'
#
loop_
_entity.id
_entity.type
_entity.pdbx_description
1 polymer ?
#
loop_
_entity_poly.entity_id
_entity_poly.type
_entity_poly.pdbx_seq_one_letter_code
_entity_poly.pdbx_strand_id
1 'polypeptide(L)'
;MASLVWAAALLAVVLAADLALAAEAGVPALPGIEGLPSVQDLPDLLVMMDGSRVTTREAWETRRKPELKALFQHYMYGFFPPAAKVRATVAAADVKALGGAATMKRVALGFEPPGCPAIDLLVVVPNRREGPAPVFLGLNFTGNHTVLADPSIPLAKGWMRDGPGVVGNRATEAGRGTAAEKWAVEHVVGRGYAVATFYYGDMVPDKPEMDGGVYPHVRPAGAAAPSPTDWGAIAAWAWGRQRAV
;
A
#
# COMPACT_ATOMS: atom_id res chain seq x y z
N MET A 1 49.19 14.35 -40.08
CA MET A 1 48.52 13.03 -40.18
C MET A 1 48.59 12.19 -38.90
N ALA A 2 49.35 12.55 -37.86
CA ALA A 2 49.42 11.78 -36.61
C ALA A 2 48.45 12.25 -35.49
N SER A 3 47.85 13.45 -35.59
CA SER A 3 47.00 14.03 -34.53
C SER A 3 45.51 13.70 -34.62
N LEU A 4 45.03 13.21 -35.78
CA LEU A 4 43.62 12.84 -35.99
C LEU A 4 43.29 11.40 -35.59
N VAL A 5 44.30 10.53 -35.48
CA VAL A 5 44.11 9.10 -35.15
C VAL A 5 43.86 8.89 -33.65
N TRP A 6 44.36 9.79 -32.79
CA TRP A 6 44.21 9.69 -31.33
C TRP A 6 42.86 10.22 -30.82
N ALA A 7 42.25 11.20 -31.50
CA ALA A 7 40.95 11.74 -31.12
C ALA A 7 39.80 10.74 -31.38
N ALA A 8 39.91 9.93 -32.44
CA ALA A 8 38.91 8.90 -32.74
C ALA A 8 38.98 7.70 -31.78
N ALA A 9 40.17 7.35 -31.27
CA ALA A 9 40.35 6.26 -30.31
C ALA A 9 39.79 6.61 -28.92
N LEU A 10 39.92 7.86 -28.46
CA LEU A 10 39.35 8.33 -27.19
C LEU A 10 37.82 8.46 -27.26
N LEU A 11 37.26 8.87 -28.41
CA LEU A 11 35.81 8.91 -28.59
C LEU A 11 35.19 7.51 -28.63
N ALA A 12 35.89 6.53 -29.20
CA ALA A 12 35.45 5.13 -29.20
C ALA A 12 35.51 4.47 -27.82
N VAL A 13 36.45 4.86 -26.95
CA VAL A 13 36.54 4.33 -25.57
C VAL A 13 35.50 4.99 -24.65
N VAL A 14 35.15 6.26 -24.86
CA VAL A 14 34.05 6.92 -24.12
C VAL A 14 32.68 6.42 -24.59
N LEU A 15 32.49 6.17 -25.89
CA LEU A 15 31.27 5.54 -26.41
C LEU A 15 31.16 4.04 -26.09
N ALA A 16 32.27 3.33 -25.86
CA ALA A 16 32.23 1.95 -25.39
C ALA A 16 32.03 1.83 -23.86
N ALA A 17 32.36 2.87 -23.08
CA ALA A 17 32.11 2.90 -21.64
C ALA A 17 30.65 3.28 -21.29
N ASP A 18 29.97 4.06 -22.13
CA ASP A 18 28.54 4.37 -22.00
C ASP A 18 27.61 3.27 -22.59
N LEU A 19 28.20 2.24 -23.21
CA LEU A 19 27.51 1.05 -23.71
C LEU A 19 27.77 -0.19 -22.83
N ALA A 20 28.17 0.00 -21.58
CA ALA A 20 27.79 -0.94 -20.54
C ALA A 20 26.28 -0.80 -20.37
N LEU A 21 25.56 -1.55 -21.21
CA LEU A 21 24.19 -1.99 -20.99
C LEU A 21 23.99 -2.14 -19.48
N ALA A 22 23.30 -1.18 -18.86
CA ALA A 22 22.31 -1.55 -17.89
C ALA A 22 21.32 -2.39 -18.68
N ALA A 23 21.67 -3.67 -18.90
CA ALA A 23 20.66 -4.67 -19.05
C ALA A 23 19.81 -4.45 -17.81
N GLU A 24 18.58 -3.98 -18.00
CA GLU A 24 17.53 -4.41 -17.10
C GLU A 24 17.67 -5.92 -17.09
N ALA A 25 18.38 -6.45 -16.10
CA ALA A 25 18.42 -7.86 -15.81
C ALA A 25 17.00 -8.13 -15.33
N GLY A 26 16.08 -8.27 -16.30
CA GLY A 26 14.70 -8.57 -16.06
C GLY A 26 14.66 -9.81 -15.19
N VAL A 27 13.76 -9.82 -14.21
CA VAL A 27 13.56 -11.00 -13.39
C VAL A 27 13.26 -12.16 -14.35
N PRO A 28 14.03 -13.26 -14.30
CA PRO A 28 13.78 -14.42 -15.15
C PRO A 28 12.36 -14.95 -14.90
N ALA A 29 11.81 -15.65 -15.89
CA ALA A 29 10.52 -16.32 -15.74
C ALA A 29 10.58 -17.28 -14.53
N LEU A 30 9.61 -17.12 -13.62
CA LEU A 30 9.53 -17.91 -12.40
C LEU A 30 8.78 -19.22 -12.67
N PRO A 31 9.29 -20.38 -12.22
CA PRO A 31 8.62 -21.67 -12.42
C PRO A 31 7.33 -21.75 -11.60
N GLY A 32 6.43 -22.67 -11.97
CA GLY A 32 5.32 -23.03 -11.09
C GLY A 32 5.80 -23.64 -9.77
N ILE A 33 4.95 -23.64 -8.74
CA ILE A 33 5.29 -24.15 -7.39
C ILE A 33 5.79 -25.60 -7.44
N GLU A 34 5.22 -26.43 -8.31
CA GLU A 34 5.63 -27.82 -8.54
C GLU A 34 7.09 -27.97 -9.01
N GLY A 35 7.66 -26.92 -9.59
CA GLY A 35 9.04 -26.87 -10.07
C GLY A 35 10.04 -26.30 -9.06
N LEU A 36 9.59 -25.90 -7.86
CA LEU A 36 10.48 -25.36 -6.84
C LEU A 36 11.22 -26.47 -6.10
N PRO A 37 12.54 -26.34 -5.89
CA PRO A 37 13.28 -27.29 -5.08
C PRO A 37 12.86 -27.18 -3.61
N SER A 38 12.86 -28.32 -2.90
CA SER A 38 12.77 -28.29 -1.43
C SER A 38 14.08 -27.77 -0.86
N VAL A 39 14.01 -26.68 -0.09
CA VAL A 39 15.14 -26.09 0.61
C VAL A 39 14.90 -26.26 2.11
N GLN A 40 15.83 -26.92 2.80
CA GLN A 40 15.71 -27.16 4.25
C GLN A 40 15.95 -25.89 5.07
N ASP A 41 16.87 -25.05 4.61
CA ASP A 41 17.26 -23.81 5.26
C ASP A 41 16.55 -22.59 4.65
N LEU A 42 16.62 -21.46 5.35
CA LEU A 42 16.17 -20.18 4.78
C LEU A 42 17.06 -19.79 3.59
N PRO A 43 16.49 -19.31 2.47
CA PRO A 43 17.28 -18.79 1.36
C PRO A 43 18.20 -17.64 1.80
N ASP A 44 19.44 -17.62 1.32
CA ASP A 44 20.37 -16.51 1.61
C ASP A 44 19.83 -15.22 0.95
N LEU A 45 19.55 -14.22 1.79
CA LEU A 45 19.02 -12.92 1.35
C LEU A 45 19.97 -12.21 0.39
N LEU A 46 21.27 -12.42 0.54
CA LEU A 46 22.34 -11.79 -0.22
C LEU A 46 22.92 -12.70 -1.32
N VAL A 47 22.14 -13.67 -1.79
CA VAL A 47 22.46 -14.47 -2.98
C VAL A 47 21.35 -14.26 -4.02
N MET A 48 21.73 -13.85 -5.22
CA MET A 48 20.84 -13.68 -6.37
C MET A 48 20.26 -15.02 -6.83
N MET A 49 19.22 -14.99 -7.66
CA MET A 49 18.67 -16.22 -8.26
C MET A 49 19.66 -16.95 -9.19
N ASP A 50 20.62 -16.22 -9.77
CA ASP A 50 21.72 -16.80 -10.56
C ASP A 50 22.87 -17.39 -9.73
N GLY A 51 22.77 -17.34 -8.39
CA GLY A 51 23.78 -17.82 -7.45
C GLY A 51 24.89 -16.80 -7.11
N SER A 52 24.94 -15.65 -7.77
CA SER A 52 25.93 -14.61 -7.46
C SER A 52 25.63 -13.94 -6.11
N ARG A 53 26.68 -13.56 -5.36
CA ARG A 53 26.55 -12.91 -4.04
C ARG A 53 26.38 -11.40 -4.21
N VAL A 54 25.45 -10.83 -3.44
CA VAL A 54 25.22 -9.38 -3.32
C VAL A 54 26.25 -8.79 -2.35
N THR A 55 27.12 -7.92 -2.84
CA THR A 55 28.19 -7.29 -2.03
C THR A 55 28.10 -5.77 -1.98
N THR A 56 27.23 -5.15 -2.79
CA THR A 56 27.08 -3.69 -2.85
C THR A 56 25.62 -3.28 -2.70
N ARG A 57 25.40 -2.05 -2.20
CA ARG A 57 24.08 -1.42 -2.15
C ARG A 57 23.45 -1.32 -3.54
N GLU A 58 24.25 -1.02 -4.56
CA GLU A 58 23.75 -0.88 -5.93
C GLU A 58 23.21 -2.21 -6.45
N ALA A 59 23.96 -3.32 -6.31
CA ALA A 59 23.47 -4.64 -6.67
C ALA A 59 22.21 -5.04 -5.89
N TRP A 60 22.10 -4.63 -4.62
CA TRP A 60 20.89 -4.82 -3.83
C TRP A 60 19.69 -4.07 -4.44
N GLU A 61 19.82 -2.77 -4.68
CA GLU A 61 18.70 -1.92 -5.13
C GLU A 61 18.26 -2.22 -6.57
N THR A 62 19.21 -2.47 -7.47
CA THR A 62 18.93 -2.61 -8.91
C THR A 62 18.66 -4.04 -9.36
N ARG A 63 19.08 -5.05 -8.58
CA ARG A 63 18.91 -6.46 -8.93
C ARG A 63 18.21 -7.28 -7.84
N ARG A 64 18.80 -7.43 -6.65
CA ARG A 64 18.27 -8.38 -5.64
C ARG A 64 16.89 -8.00 -5.14
N LYS A 65 16.65 -6.72 -4.86
CA LYS A 65 15.36 -6.21 -4.38
C LYS A 65 14.24 -6.41 -5.43
N PRO A 66 14.45 -6.11 -6.73
CA PRO A 66 13.53 -6.53 -7.79
C PRO A 66 13.26 -8.03 -7.85
N GLU A 67 14.28 -8.90 -7.73
CA GLU A 67 14.09 -10.36 -7.69
C GLU A 67 13.17 -10.78 -6.54
N LEU A 68 13.49 -10.34 -5.31
CA LEU A 68 12.69 -10.67 -4.12
C LEU A 68 11.25 -10.17 -4.26
N LYS A 69 11.07 -8.96 -4.78
CA LYS A 69 9.74 -8.40 -5.04
C LYS A 69 8.96 -9.30 -6.00
N ALA A 70 9.57 -9.74 -7.09
CA ALA A 70 8.90 -10.62 -8.05
C ALA A 70 8.58 -12.00 -7.46
N LEU A 71 9.47 -12.57 -6.64
CA LEU A 71 9.19 -13.82 -5.90
C LEU A 71 7.97 -13.66 -4.98
N PHE A 72 7.91 -12.58 -4.20
CA PHE A 72 6.76 -12.30 -3.32
C PHE A 72 5.47 -12.05 -4.11
N GLN A 73 5.54 -11.35 -5.24
CA GLN A 73 4.37 -11.14 -6.09
C GLN A 73 3.90 -12.43 -6.73
N HIS A 74 4.80 -13.28 -7.23
CA HIS A 74 4.42 -14.49 -7.95
C HIS A 74 3.95 -15.62 -7.02
N TYR A 75 4.62 -15.84 -5.90
CA TYR A 75 4.38 -17.01 -5.04
C TYR A 75 3.54 -16.74 -3.79
N MET A 76 3.29 -15.48 -3.42
CA MET A 76 2.70 -15.17 -2.12
C MET A 76 1.54 -14.16 -2.17
N TYR A 77 1.77 -12.97 -2.69
CA TYR A 77 0.83 -11.86 -2.56
C TYR A 77 0.05 -11.52 -3.82
N GLY A 78 0.57 -11.92 -4.99
CA GLY A 78 0.05 -11.56 -6.31
C GLY A 78 0.49 -10.17 -6.79
N PHE A 79 0.30 -9.91 -8.09
CA PHE A 79 0.66 -8.65 -8.73
C PHE A 79 -0.42 -7.59 -8.56
N PHE A 80 0.00 -6.37 -8.27
CA PHE A 80 -0.90 -5.22 -8.27
C PHE A 80 -1.50 -4.98 -9.66
N PRO A 81 -2.71 -4.41 -9.74
CA PRO A 81 -3.23 -3.90 -10.99
C PRO A 81 -2.41 -2.67 -11.44
N PRO A 82 -2.63 -2.21 -12.68
CA PRO A 82 -2.10 -0.93 -13.13
C PRO A 82 -2.43 0.21 -12.15
N ALA A 83 -1.60 1.26 -12.16
CA ALA A 83 -1.81 2.42 -11.32
C ALA A 83 -3.18 3.05 -11.61
N ALA A 84 -4.00 3.22 -10.58
CA ALA A 84 -5.27 3.93 -10.67
C ALA A 84 -5.07 5.42 -10.38
N LYS A 85 -5.75 6.28 -11.15
CA LYS A 85 -5.84 7.70 -10.81
C LYS A 85 -6.76 7.87 -9.60
N VAL A 86 -6.28 8.60 -8.60
CA VAL A 86 -7.02 8.86 -7.36
C VAL A 86 -7.34 10.34 -7.24
N ARG A 87 -8.58 10.64 -6.88
CA ARG A 87 -9.06 11.98 -6.52
C ARG A 87 -9.37 12.03 -5.04
N ALA A 88 -8.63 12.86 -4.31
CA ALA A 88 -8.89 13.10 -2.90
C ALA A 88 -9.82 14.31 -2.72
N THR A 89 -10.97 14.10 -2.09
CA THR A 89 -11.97 15.15 -1.81
C THR A 89 -12.19 15.25 -0.31
N VAL A 90 -12.00 16.43 0.29
CA VAL A 90 -12.34 16.66 1.70
C VAL A 90 -13.86 16.67 1.83
N ALA A 91 -14.41 15.61 2.43
CA ALA A 91 -15.85 15.43 2.61
C ALA A 91 -16.37 16.16 3.85
N ALA A 92 -15.55 16.28 4.89
CA ALA A 92 -15.87 17.00 6.11
C ALA A 92 -14.58 17.42 6.84
N ALA A 93 -14.63 18.50 7.62
CA ALA A 93 -13.56 18.91 8.50
C ALA A 93 -14.13 19.53 9.79
N ASP A 94 -13.58 19.13 10.93
CA ASP A 94 -13.77 19.77 12.23
C ASP A 94 -12.42 20.30 12.72
N VAL A 95 -12.26 21.62 12.72
CA VAL A 95 -11.04 22.31 13.16
C VAL A 95 -10.88 22.37 14.68
N LYS A 96 -11.93 21.98 15.43
CA LYS A 96 -11.96 21.98 16.89
C LYS A 96 -12.01 20.57 17.47
N ALA A 97 -11.69 19.55 16.68
CA ALA A 97 -11.64 18.17 17.15
C ALA A 97 -10.73 18.00 18.37
N LEU A 98 -11.07 17.02 19.22
CA LEU A 98 -10.35 16.73 20.47
C LEU A 98 -10.24 17.97 21.39
N GLY A 99 -11.35 18.71 21.55
CA GLY A 99 -11.39 19.91 22.40
C GLY A 99 -10.50 21.06 21.89
N GLY A 100 -10.30 21.16 20.57
CA GLY A 100 -9.46 22.16 19.93
C GLY A 100 -7.98 21.76 19.79
N ALA A 101 -7.59 20.58 20.27
CA ALA A 101 -6.21 20.09 20.14
C ALA A 101 -5.86 19.69 18.70
N ALA A 102 -6.85 19.33 17.88
CA ALA A 102 -6.65 18.85 16.52
C ALA A 102 -7.67 19.38 15.51
N THR A 103 -7.31 19.28 14.24
CA THR A 103 -8.22 19.32 13.11
C THR A 103 -8.46 17.90 12.62
N MET A 104 -9.70 17.43 12.62
CA MET A 104 -10.11 16.16 12.06
C MET A 104 -10.72 16.37 10.66
N LYS A 105 -10.26 15.61 9.67
CA LYS A 105 -10.76 15.64 8.29
C LYS A 105 -11.21 14.24 7.88
N ARG A 106 -12.32 14.17 7.15
CA ARG A 106 -12.69 12.99 6.36
C ARG A 106 -12.42 13.28 4.90
N VAL A 107 -11.61 12.45 4.27
CA VAL A 107 -11.18 12.58 2.87
C VAL A 107 -11.66 11.35 2.11
N ALA A 108 -12.50 11.55 1.11
CA ALA A 108 -12.91 10.48 0.20
C ALA A 108 -11.82 10.32 -0.88
N LEU A 109 -11.21 9.14 -0.97
CA LEU A 109 -10.30 8.77 -2.04
C LEU A 109 -11.09 8.04 -3.13
N GLY A 110 -11.50 8.76 -4.17
CA GLY A 110 -12.22 8.23 -5.32
C GLY A 110 -11.29 7.75 -6.43
N PHE A 111 -11.76 6.80 -7.23
CA PHE A 111 -10.99 6.18 -8.33
C PHE A 111 -11.63 6.49 -9.69
N GLU A 112 -10.80 6.57 -10.74
CA GLU A 112 -11.27 6.68 -12.13
C GLU A 112 -11.17 5.33 -12.87
N PRO A 113 -12.15 4.96 -13.74
CA PRO A 113 -13.36 5.73 -14.06
C PRO A 113 -14.42 5.70 -12.93
N PRO A 114 -15.38 6.64 -12.94
CA PRO A 114 -16.43 6.74 -11.90
C PRO A 114 -17.24 5.44 -11.75
N GLY A 115 -17.69 5.16 -10.52
CA GLY A 115 -18.49 3.96 -10.19
C GLY A 115 -17.80 3.00 -9.21
N CYS A 116 -16.50 3.17 -8.97
CA CYS A 116 -15.78 2.52 -7.88
C CYS A 116 -16.11 3.21 -6.53
N PRO A 117 -16.40 2.46 -5.45
CA PRO A 117 -16.51 3.01 -4.10
C PRO A 117 -15.25 3.77 -3.69
N ALA A 118 -15.41 4.83 -2.91
CA ALA A 118 -14.26 5.56 -2.36
C ALA A 118 -13.76 4.91 -1.06
N ILE A 119 -12.47 5.04 -0.79
CA ILE A 119 -11.92 4.81 0.56
C ILE A 119 -12.24 6.03 1.42
N ASP A 120 -12.79 5.84 2.62
CA ASP A 120 -13.01 6.91 3.58
C ASP A 120 -11.79 7.06 4.49
N LEU A 121 -10.93 8.03 4.20
CA LEU A 121 -9.74 8.33 4.98
C LEU A 121 -10.04 9.34 6.09
N LEU A 122 -9.90 8.93 7.35
CA LEU A 122 -9.90 9.80 8.52
C LEU A 122 -8.49 10.32 8.76
N VAL A 123 -8.33 11.64 8.89
CA VAL A 123 -7.05 12.29 9.19
C VAL A 123 -7.22 13.23 10.38
N VAL A 124 -6.46 13.03 11.45
CA VAL A 124 -6.46 13.86 12.66
C VAL A 124 -5.09 14.52 12.80
N VAL A 125 -5.05 15.85 12.69
CA VAL A 125 -3.81 16.64 12.64
C VAL A 125 -3.73 17.56 13.87
N PRO A 126 -2.62 17.58 14.62
CA PRO A 126 -2.46 18.47 15.77
C PRO A 126 -2.47 19.94 15.34
N ASN A 127 -3.28 20.76 16.02
CA ASN A 127 -3.38 22.21 15.75
C ASN A 127 -2.15 22.98 16.25
N ARG A 128 -1.48 22.50 17.29
CA ARG A 128 -0.34 23.17 17.94
C ARG A 128 0.98 22.82 17.26
N ARG A 129 1.12 23.20 15.98
CA ARG A 129 2.35 23.07 15.19
C ARG A 129 2.50 24.24 14.24
N GLU A 130 3.74 24.67 14.01
CA GLU A 130 4.07 25.75 13.07
C GLU A 130 4.28 25.25 11.63
N GLY A 131 4.44 23.93 11.44
CA GLY A 131 4.65 23.31 10.12
C GLY A 131 3.98 21.95 9.98
N PRO A 132 4.14 21.27 8.82
CA PRO A 132 3.53 19.97 8.55
C PRO A 132 3.77 18.96 9.67
N ALA A 133 2.74 18.16 9.95
CA ALA A 133 2.83 17.09 10.93
C ALA A 133 3.33 15.79 10.27
N PRO A 134 4.32 15.08 10.84
CA PRO A 134 4.57 13.70 10.47
C PRO A 134 3.31 12.85 10.76
N VAL A 135 3.01 11.89 9.89
CA VAL A 135 1.75 11.13 9.92
C VAL A 135 2.02 9.65 10.21
N PHE A 136 1.32 9.09 11.18
CA PHE A 136 1.14 7.64 11.29
C PHE A 136 -0.08 7.21 10.49
N LEU A 137 0.15 6.41 9.45
CA LEU A 137 -0.92 5.84 8.61
C LEU A 137 -1.08 4.35 8.89
N GLY A 138 -2.29 3.93 9.23
CA GLY A 138 -2.64 2.51 9.41
C GLY A 138 -4.06 2.19 8.98
N LEU A 139 -4.31 0.94 8.61
CA LEU A 139 -5.66 0.45 8.33
C LEU A 139 -6.30 -0.02 9.63
N ASN A 140 -7.58 0.28 9.84
CA ASN A 140 -8.31 -0.20 11.00
C ASN A 140 -9.20 -1.40 10.66
N PHE A 141 -9.40 -2.26 11.67
CA PHE A 141 -10.14 -3.52 11.56
C PHE A 141 -11.65 -3.36 11.69
N THR A 142 -12.10 -2.29 12.34
CA THR A 142 -13.46 -2.18 12.86
C THR A 142 -14.17 -0.92 12.39
N GLY A 143 -13.65 -0.22 11.39
CA GLY A 143 -14.25 0.99 10.85
C GLY A 143 -13.77 2.25 11.58
N ASN A 144 -13.70 3.37 10.84
CA ASN A 144 -13.20 4.67 11.36
C ASN A 144 -13.93 5.13 12.63
N HIS A 145 -15.25 4.91 12.71
CA HIS A 145 -16.07 5.27 13.87
C HIS A 145 -15.62 4.61 15.19
N THR A 146 -14.84 3.52 15.13
CA THR A 146 -14.35 2.82 16.34
C THR A 146 -13.05 3.41 16.87
N VAL A 147 -12.35 4.23 16.08
CA VAL A 147 -11.03 4.80 16.41
C VAL A 147 -11.16 5.97 17.37
N LEU A 148 -12.26 6.71 17.31
CA LEU A 148 -12.61 7.81 18.22
C LEU A 148 -14.09 7.69 18.58
N ALA A 149 -14.45 8.02 19.82
CA ALA A 149 -15.85 8.10 20.27
C ALA A 149 -16.51 9.42 19.79
N ASP A 150 -16.36 9.75 18.52
CA ASP A 150 -16.90 10.97 17.91
C ASP A 150 -18.11 10.63 17.03
N PRO A 151 -19.31 11.18 17.33
CA PRO A 151 -20.52 10.92 16.55
C PRO A 151 -20.46 11.49 15.12
N SER A 152 -19.57 12.46 14.84
CA SER A 152 -19.42 13.05 13.51
C SER A 152 -18.74 12.12 12.51
N ILE A 153 -18.08 11.05 12.98
CA ILE A 153 -17.48 10.03 12.12
C ILE A 153 -18.59 9.08 11.68
N PRO A 154 -18.92 8.94 10.39
CA PRO A 154 -19.96 8.02 9.95
C PRO A 154 -19.62 6.57 10.28
N LEU A 155 -20.66 5.78 10.54
CA LEU A 155 -20.54 4.33 10.63
C LEU A 155 -20.02 3.75 9.31
N ALA A 156 -19.23 2.69 9.40
CA ALA A 156 -18.74 1.98 8.21
C ALA A 156 -19.92 1.37 7.45
N LYS A 157 -19.92 1.53 6.12
CA LYS A 157 -21.03 1.08 5.25
C LYS A 157 -20.85 -0.35 4.75
N GLY A 158 -19.61 -0.82 4.64
CA GLY A 158 -19.26 -2.15 4.14
C GLY A 158 -19.61 -3.27 5.12
N TRP A 159 -19.44 -4.51 4.67
CA TRP A 159 -19.51 -5.68 5.54
C TRP A 159 -18.46 -5.58 6.66
N MET A 160 -18.82 -6.05 7.85
CA MET A 160 -17.93 -6.10 9.01
C MET A 160 -17.96 -7.47 9.67
N ARG A 161 -16.79 -7.93 10.11
CA ARG A 161 -16.68 -9.14 10.94
C ARG A 161 -17.40 -8.92 12.27
N ASP A 162 -17.97 -9.99 12.81
CA ASP A 162 -18.63 -9.94 14.12
C ASP A 162 -17.67 -9.44 15.21
N GLY A 163 -18.20 -8.59 16.09
CA GLY A 163 -17.44 -7.92 17.14
C GLY A 163 -18.26 -6.84 17.86
N PRO A 164 -17.63 -6.11 18.79
CA PRO A 164 -18.28 -5.03 19.53
C PRO A 164 -18.93 -4.01 18.60
N GLY A 165 -20.23 -3.76 18.80
CA GLY A 165 -20.97 -2.79 17.99
C GLY A 165 -21.26 -3.23 16.56
N VAL A 166 -21.13 -4.52 16.23
CA VAL A 166 -21.52 -5.07 14.92
C VAL A 166 -22.74 -5.97 15.07
N VAL A 167 -23.78 -5.73 14.28
CA VAL A 167 -25.00 -6.55 14.22
C VAL A 167 -25.32 -6.86 12.76
N GLY A 168 -25.48 -8.14 12.41
CA GLY A 168 -25.74 -8.54 11.02
C GLY A 168 -24.64 -8.09 10.05
N ASN A 169 -23.38 -8.15 10.49
CA ASN A 169 -22.20 -7.67 9.74
C ASN A 169 -22.29 -6.20 9.30
N ARG A 170 -22.96 -5.36 10.10
CA ARG A 170 -23.03 -3.91 9.91
C ARG A 170 -22.63 -3.18 11.17
N ALA A 171 -21.94 -2.06 10.99
CA ALA A 171 -21.61 -1.14 12.06
C ALA A 171 -22.87 -0.63 12.76
N THR A 172 -22.78 -0.42 14.06
CA THR A 172 -23.80 0.26 14.87
C THR A 172 -23.15 1.35 15.72
N GLU A 173 -23.97 2.25 16.25
CA GLU A 173 -23.55 3.31 17.17
C GLU A 173 -22.79 2.76 18.40
N ALA A 174 -23.13 1.55 18.86
CA ALA A 174 -22.45 0.90 19.98
C ALA A 174 -20.97 0.54 19.69
N GLY A 175 -20.53 0.61 18.43
CA GLY A 175 -19.14 0.40 18.05
C GLY A 175 -18.23 1.60 18.30
N ARG A 176 -18.79 2.79 18.52
CA ARG A 176 -17.99 4.03 18.59
C ARG A 176 -16.93 3.97 19.69
N GLY A 177 -15.70 4.36 19.32
CA GLY A 177 -14.57 4.37 20.25
C GLY A 177 -14.12 3.00 20.79
N THR A 178 -14.71 1.88 20.37
CA THR A 178 -14.35 0.54 20.88
C THR A 178 -12.91 0.12 20.56
N ALA A 179 -12.26 0.80 19.62
CA ALA A 179 -10.85 0.60 19.28
C ALA A 179 -9.95 1.77 19.73
N ALA A 180 -10.46 2.76 20.47
CA ALA A 180 -9.72 3.97 20.82
C ALA A 180 -8.40 3.67 21.54
N GLU A 181 -8.37 2.70 22.44
CA GLU A 181 -7.15 2.29 23.15
C GLU A 181 -6.04 1.83 22.20
N LYS A 182 -6.39 1.07 21.15
CA LYS A 182 -5.43 0.54 20.16
C LYS A 182 -4.83 1.63 19.28
N TRP A 183 -5.56 2.72 19.07
CA TRP A 183 -5.17 3.82 18.19
C TRP A 183 -4.55 4.99 18.93
N ALA A 184 -4.91 5.19 20.19
CA ALA A 184 -4.39 6.22 21.09
C ALA A 184 -4.26 7.60 20.42
N VAL A 185 -5.27 8.01 19.65
CA VAL A 185 -5.19 9.18 18.76
C VAL A 185 -4.85 10.45 19.53
N GLU A 186 -5.48 10.68 20.68
CA GLU A 186 -5.22 11.81 21.57
C GLU A 186 -3.77 11.84 22.04
N HIS A 187 -3.18 10.68 22.36
CA HIS A 187 -1.78 10.59 22.76
C HIS A 187 -0.85 10.93 21.58
N VAL A 188 -1.09 10.35 20.41
CA VAL A 188 -0.27 10.58 19.21
C VAL A 188 -0.32 12.06 18.79
N VAL A 189 -1.51 12.65 18.78
CA VAL A 189 -1.74 14.08 18.54
C VAL A 189 -1.05 14.93 19.59
N GLY A 190 -1.16 14.57 20.88
CA GLY A 190 -0.50 15.27 21.99
C GLY A 190 1.03 15.26 21.88
N ARG A 191 1.61 14.28 21.18
CA ARG A 191 3.04 14.21 20.85
C ARG A 191 3.43 14.95 19.57
N GLY A 192 2.48 15.59 18.91
CA GLY A 192 2.70 16.40 17.71
C GLY A 192 2.72 15.61 16.40
N TYR A 193 2.19 14.39 16.37
CA TYR A 193 2.04 13.59 15.15
C TYR A 193 0.57 13.58 14.70
N ALA A 194 0.35 13.50 13.40
CA ALA A 194 -0.97 13.25 12.85
C ALA A 194 -1.26 11.74 12.78
N VAL A 195 -2.53 11.37 12.82
CA VAL A 195 -3.01 10.01 12.58
C VAL A 195 -3.85 10.00 11.32
N ALA A 196 -3.58 9.07 10.41
CA ALA A 196 -4.42 8.79 9.26
C ALA A 196 -4.85 7.32 9.31
N THR A 197 -6.13 7.07 9.05
CA THR A 197 -6.66 5.70 9.01
C THR A 197 -7.87 5.56 8.10
N PHE A 198 -8.04 4.36 7.54
CA PHE A 198 -9.25 3.97 6.84
C PHE A 198 -9.56 2.50 7.15
N TYR A 199 -10.82 2.12 6.96
CA TYR A 199 -11.28 0.75 7.18
C TYR A 199 -10.75 -0.18 6.09
N TYR A 200 -10.07 -1.28 6.45
CA TYR A 200 -9.54 -2.20 5.42
C TYR A 200 -10.65 -2.77 4.51
N GLY A 201 -11.88 -2.89 5.03
CA GLY A 201 -13.03 -3.37 4.27
C GLY A 201 -13.53 -2.40 3.20
N ASP A 202 -13.13 -1.13 3.22
CA ASP A 202 -13.36 -0.21 2.09
C ASP A 202 -12.53 -0.65 0.87
N MET A 203 -11.36 -1.30 1.09
CA MET A 203 -10.59 -1.92 0.02
C MET A 203 -11.16 -3.28 -0.37
N VAL A 204 -11.19 -4.21 0.57
CA VAL A 204 -11.82 -5.53 0.40
C VAL A 204 -12.18 -6.10 1.77
N PRO A 205 -13.42 -6.55 2.00
CA PRO A 205 -13.81 -7.23 3.22
C PRO A 205 -13.01 -8.53 3.43
N ASP A 206 -12.72 -8.88 4.69
CA ASP A 206 -11.96 -10.08 5.06
C ASP A 206 -12.91 -11.29 5.09
N LYS A 207 -13.37 -11.66 3.89
CA LYS A 207 -14.24 -12.82 3.65
C LYS A 207 -13.90 -13.48 2.32
N PRO A 208 -14.19 -14.78 2.16
CA PRO A 208 -13.73 -15.56 1.00
C PRO A 208 -14.17 -15.01 -0.36
N GLU A 209 -15.35 -14.38 -0.46
CA GLU A 209 -15.90 -13.98 -1.76
C GLU A 209 -15.20 -12.76 -2.37
N MET A 210 -14.52 -11.93 -1.57
CA MET A 210 -13.78 -10.74 -2.00
C MET A 210 -14.57 -9.84 -3.00
N ASP A 211 -15.87 -9.71 -2.78
CA ASP A 211 -16.86 -9.12 -3.69
C ASP A 211 -17.25 -7.67 -3.34
N GLY A 212 -16.61 -7.09 -2.33
CA GLY A 212 -16.93 -5.75 -1.81
C GLY A 212 -15.76 -4.78 -1.84
N GLY A 213 -16.07 -3.50 -1.62
CA GLY A 213 -15.07 -2.43 -1.58
C GLY A 213 -14.55 -2.04 -2.96
N VAL A 214 -13.32 -1.53 -3.00
CA VAL A 214 -12.62 -1.10 -4.21
C VAL A 214 -12.16 -2.29 -5.08
N TYR A 215 -11.77 -3.40 -4.45
CA TYR A 215 -11.09 -4.52 -5.10
C TYR A 215 -11.78 -5.06 -6.39
N PRO A 216 -13.11 -5.29 -6.42
CA PRO A 216 -13.79 -5.78 -7.62
C PRO A 216 -13.72 -4.82 -8.82
N HIS A 217 -13.49 -3.53 -8.58
CA HIS A 217 -13.50 -2.48 -9.60
C HIS A 217 -12.12 -2.18 -10.17
N VAL A 218 -11.05 -2.56 -9.47
CA VAL A 218 -9.67 -2.27 -9.87
C VAL A 218 -8.87 -3.52 -10.23
N ARG A 219 -9.49 -4.71 -10.18
CA ARG A 219 -8.91 -5.93 -10.77
C ARG A 219 -8.85 -5.82 -12.31
N PRO A 220 -7.84 -6.40 -12.98
CA PRO A 220 -7.78 -6.41 -14.44
C PRO A 220 -9.06 -6.97 -15.06
N ALA A 221 -9.67 -6.23 -15.99
CA ALA A 221 -10.87 -6.67 -16.69
C ALA A 221 -10.55 -7.82 -17.66
N GLY A 222 -11.44 -8.82 -17.74
CA GLY A 222 -11.42 -9.84 -18.80
C GLY A 222 -10.94 -11.24 -18.43
N ALA A 223 -10.51 -11.49 -17.19
CA ALA A 223 -10.25 -12.86 -16.73
C ALA A 223 -11.55 -13.52 -16.22
N ALA A 224 -11.96 -14.62 -16.85
CA ALA A 224 -13.15 -15.39 -16.43
C ALA A 224 -13.00 -16.00 -15.02
N ALA A 225 -11.77 -16.13 -14.55
CA ALA A 225 -11.39 -16.52 -13.19
C ALA A 225 -10.07 -15.82 -12.81
N PRO A 226 -9.78 -15.60 -11.52
CA PRO A 226 -8.50 -15.06 -11.08
C PRO A 226 -7.33 -15.91 -11.58
N SER A 227 -6.25 -15.27 -12.05
CA SER A 227 -4.97 -15.93 -12.30
C SER A 227 -4.36 -16.42 -10.98
N PRO A 228 -3.56 -17.50 -10.97
CA PRO A 228 -2.80 -17.91 -9.78
C PRO A 228 -1.87 -16.83 -9.21
N THR A 229 -1.57 -15.80 -10.00
CA THR A 229 -0.71 -14.67 -9.63
C THR A 229 -1.47 -13.36 -9.45
N ASP A 230 -2.81 -13.40 -9.48
CA ASP A 230 -3.61 -12.25 -9.10
C ASP A 230 -3.44 -11.97 -7.61
N TRP A 231 -3.40 -10.68 -7.28
CA TRP A 231 -3.33 -10.21 -5.90
C TRP A 231 -4.47 -10.71 -4.99
N GLY A 232 -4.10 -11.11 -3.77
CA GLY A 232 -5.04 -11.42 -2.70
C GLY A 232 -5.40 -10.22 -1.83
N ALA A 233 -6.15 -10.46 -0.75
CA ALA A 233 -6.63 -9.42 0.16
C ALA A 233 -5.49 -8.58 0.79
N ILE A 234 -4.39 -9.22 1.21
CA ILE A 234 -3.23 -8.51 1.79
C ILE A 234 -2.64 -7.51 0.80
N ALA A 235 -2.45 -7.92 -0.46
CA ALA A 235 -1.96 -7.05 -1.52
C ALA A 235 -2.95 -5.93 -1.85
N ALA A 236 -4.25 -6.22 -1.85
CA ALA A 236 -5.30 -5.21 -2.02
C ALA A 236 -5.25 -4.15 -0.90
N TRP A 237 -5.17 -4.56 0.38
CA TRP A 237 -5.04 -3.64 1.51
C TRP A 237 -3.77 -2.79 1.41
N ALA A 238 -2.63 -3.40 1.06
CA ALA A 238 -1.38 -2.69 0.85
C ALA A 238 -1.45 -1.68 -0.29
N TRP A 239 -2.13 -2.02 -1.39
CA TRP A 239 -2.36 -1.11 -2.51
C TRP A 239 -3.24 0.07 -2.10
N GLY A 240 -4.32 -0.17 -1.36
CA GLY A 240 -5.18 0.91 -0.84
C GLY A 240 -4.40 1.86 0.07
N ARG A 241 -3.50 1.33 0.90
CA ARG A 241 -2.59 2.14 1.71
C ARG A 241 -1.73 3.06 0.87
N GLN A 242 -1.20 2.59 -0.27
CA GLN A 242 -0.41 3.41 -1.18
C GLN A 242 -1.23 4.48 -1.92
N ARG A 243 -2.57 4.47 -1.84
CA ARG A 243 -3.44 5.52 -2.39
C ARG A 243 -3.73 6.63 -1.38
N ALA A 244 -3.45 6.37 -0.11
CA ALA A 244 -3.57 7.35 0.96
C ALA A 244 -2.26 8.14 1.22
N VAL A 245 -1.16 7.78 0.54
CA VAL A 245 0.15 8.47 0.55
C VAL A 245 0.30 9.23 -0.75
#